data_AF-A0A967CZN9-F1
#
_entry.id   AF-A0A967CZN9-F1
#
_cell.length_a   1.000
_cell.length_b   1.000
_cell.length_c   1.000
_cell.angle_alpha   90.00
_cell.angle_beta   90.00
_cell.angle_gamma   90.00
#
_symmetry.space_group_name_H-M   'P 1'
#
loop_
_entity.id
_entity.type
_entity.pdbx_description
1 polymer ?
#
loop_
_entity_poly.entity_id
_entity_poly.type
_entity_poly.pdbx_seq_one_letter_code
_entity_poly.pdbx_strand_id
1 'polypeptide(L)'
;AERAKLKQVTQWWKDNRDWRQTADIKRLAPADPSIIAEIQVAPQQDRFVAFIGSAETSAWSCPTPVKLTGLNPGAMYDVTLVNRDEKTAASRGTNALDIGTLRLSGGFLMAHGVDLPNHFPDRMWVLEGMAA
;
A
#
# COMPACT_ATOMS: atom_id res chain seq x y z
N ALA A 1 19.79 2.37 -14.83
CA ALA A 1 18.58 2.56 -14.02
C ALA A 1 17.99 1.23 -13.56
N GLU A 2 17.62 0.33 -14.47
CA GLU A 2 16.95 -0.94 -14.17
C GLU A 2 17.70 -1.85 -13.17
N ARG A 3 19.01 -2.08 -13.36
CA ARG A 3 19.84 -2.84 -12.42
C ARG A 3 19.75 -2.33 -10.97
N ALA A 4 19.70 -1.02 -10.78
CA ALA A 4 19.61 -0.42 -9.45
C ALA A 4 18.23 -0.70 -8.83
N LYS A 5 17.16 -0.61 -9.62
CA LYS A 5 15.80 -0.94 -9.17
C LYS A 5 15.67 -2.42 -8.80
N LEU A 6 16.23 -3.33 -9.60
CA LEU A 6 16.27 -4.76 -9.25
C LEU A 6 17.00 -5.01 -7.93
N LYS A 7 18.12 -4.33 -7.69
CA LYS A 7 18.85 -4.43 -6.42
C LYS A 7 18.00 -3.94 -5.25
N GLN A 8 17.32 -2.80 -5.42
CA GLN A 8 16.45 -2.21 -4.40
C GLN A 8 15.27 -3.13 -4.06
N VAL A 9 14.54 -3.63 -5.06
CA VAL A 9 13.39 -4.52 -4.86
C VAL A 9 13.83 -5.85 -4.25
N THR A 10 14.94 -6.41 -4.70
CA THR A 10 15.48 -7.65 -4.13
C THR A 10 15.89 -7.46 -2.67
N GLN A 11 16.52 -6.32 -2.34
CA GLN A 11 16.91 -6.02 -0.96
C GLN A 11 15.66 -5.86 -0.07
N TRP A 12 14.70 -5.04 -0.49
CA TRP A 12 13.43 -4.85 0.21
C TRP A 12 12.69 -6.17 0.47
N TRP A 13 12.68 -7.07 -0.52
CA TRP A 13 12.08 -8.39 -0.34
C TRP A 13 12.83 -9.24 0.70
N LYS A 14 14.17 -9.20 0.71
CA LYS A 14 14.98 -9.93 1.70
C LYS A 14 14.74 -9.39 3.11
N ASP A 15 14.70 -8.08 3.26
CA ASP A 15 14.50 -7.41 4.56
C ASP A 15 13.12 -7.76 5.18
N ASN A 16 12.14 -8.07 4.33
CA ASN A 16 10.78 -8.41 4.74
C ASN A 16 10.46 -9.92 4.71
N ARG A 17 11.37 -10.78 4.24
CA ARG A 17 11.05 -12.17 3.89
C ARG A 17 10.58 -12.99 5.09
N ASP A 18 11.31 -12.90 6.20
CA ASP A 18 11.14 -13.81 7.34
C ASP A 18 9.74 -13.74 7.94
N TRP A 19 9.18 -12.54 8.01
CA TRP A 19 7.84 -12.32 8.56
C TRP A 19 6.74 -12.54 7.53
N ARG A 20 7.00 -12.20 6.26
CA ARG A 20 6.04 -12.39 5.17
C ARG A 20 5.78 -13.86 4.88
N GLN A 21 6.74 -14.74 5.19
CA GLN A 21 6.54 -16.19 5.07
C GLN A 21 5.45 -16.74 5.99
N THR A 22 5.18 -16.07 7.11
CA THR A 22 4.15 -16.48 8.09
C THR A 22 2.97 -15.50 8.14
N ALA A 23 2.93 -14.52 7.23
CA ALA A 23 1.90 -13.48 7.25
C ALA A 23 0.55 -14.02 6.78
N ASP A 24 -0.52 -13.49 7.37
CA ASP A 24 -1.87 -13.69 6.88
C ASP A 24 -2.05 -12.88 5.59
N ILE A 25 -2.31 -13.58 4.49
CA ILE A 25 -2.54 -12.98 3.18
C ILE A 25 -4.05 -12.84 2.94
N LYS A 26 -4.50 -11.61 2.71
CA LYS A 26 -5.92 -11.28 2.52
C LYS A 26 -6.10 -10.46 1.26
N ARG A 27 -7.03 -10.86 0.41
CA ARG A 27 -7.47 -10.05 -0.72
C ARG A 27 -8.28 -8.85 -0.21
N LEU A 28 -7.97 -7.66 -0.71
CA LEU A 28 -8.75 -6.47 -0.45
C LEU A 28 -9.92 -6.38 -1.44
N ALA A 29 -10.98 -5.68 -1.04
CA ALA A 29 -12.17 -5.43 -1.86
C ALA A 29 -12.28 -3.94 -2.20
N PRO A 30 -11.40 -3.41 -3.08
CA PRO A 30 -11.54 -2.04 -3.56
C PRO A 30 -12.87 -1.87 -4.32
N ALA A 31 -13.43 -0.66 -4.28
CA ALA A 31 -14.70 -0.36 -4.96
C ALA A 31 -14.54 -0.28 -6.49
N ASP A 32 -13.35 0.12 -6.94
CA ASP A 32 -13.00 0.18 -8.35
C ASP A 32 -12.55 -1.20 -8.86
N PRO A 33 -13.27 -1.81 -9.83
CA PRO A 33 -12.95 -3.14 -10.34
C PRO A 33 -11.63 -3.20 -11.11
N SER A 34 -11.09 -2.06 -11.56
CA SER A 34 -9.78 -2.01 -12.21
C SER A 34 -8.62 -2.22 -11.22
N ILE A 35 -8.90 -2.13 -9.92
CA ILE A 35 -7.91 -2.29 -8.85
C ILE A 35 -7.92 -3.73 -8.33
N ILE A 36 -6.75 -4.35 -8.34
CA ILE A 36 -6.48 -5.64 -7.69
C ILE A 36 -5.57 -5.37 -6.52
N ALA A 37 -6.02 -5.71 -5.31
CA ALA A 37 -5.28 -5.41 -4.10
C ALA A 37 -5.25 -6.58 -3.10
N GLU A 38 -4.12 -6.69 -2.41
CA GLU A 38 -3.84 -7.69 -1.39
C GLU A 38 -3.12 -7.03 -0.22
N ILE A 39 -3.36 -7.52 1.00
CA ILE A 39 -2.57 -7.17 2.18
C ILE A 39 -1.99 -8.44 2.81
N GLN A 40 -0.76 -8.32 3.30
CA GLN A 40 -0.08 -9.32 4.09
C GLN A 40 0.18 -8.73 5.48
N VAL A 41 -0.36 -9.35 6.51
CA VAL A 41 -0.27 -8.87 7.90
C VAL A 41 0.52 -9.87 8.73
N ALA A 42 1.50 -9.40 9.49
CA ALA A 42 2.25 -10.26 10.39
C ALA A 42 1.33 -10.87 11.47
N PRO A 43 1.62 -12.08 11.99
CA PRO A 43 0.78 -12.73 13.01
C PRO A 43 0.53 -11.88 14.26
N GLN A 44 1.52 -11.05 14.65
CA GLN A 44 1.43 -10.15 15.80
C GLN A 44 0.66 -8.86 15.50
N GLN A 45 0.22 -8.67 14.25
CA GLN A 45 -0.40 -7.44 13.73
C GLN A 45 0.46 -6.19 13.97
N ASP A 46 1.77 -6.34 14.12
CA ASP A 46 2.75 -5.29 14.37
C ASP A 46 3.30 -4.69 13.07
N ARG A 47 3.10 -5.34 11.92
CA ARG A 47 3.48 -4.83 10.61
C ARG A 47 2.60 -5.40 9.51
N PHE A 48 2.51 -4.66 8.41
CA PHE A 48 1.82 -5.10 7.20
C PHE A 48 2.49 -4.55 5.94
N VAL A 49 2.23 -5.23 4.82
CA VAL A 49 2.45 -4.69 3.48
C VAL A 49 1.18 -4.88 2.65
N ALA A 50 0.75 -3.85 1.95
CA ALA A 50 -0.36 -3.90 1.00
C ALA A 50 0.14 -3.60 -0.42
N PHE A 51 -0.29 -4.43 -1.36
CA PHE A 51 -0.05 -4.27 -2.80
C PHE A 51 -1.35 -3.83 -3.45
N ILE A 52 -1.32 -2.71 -4.15
CA ILE A 52 -2.49 -2.13 -4.84
C ILE A 52 -2.11 -1.91 -6.29
N GLY A 53 -2.52 -2.81 -7.18
CA GLY A 53 -2.27 -2.73 -8.61
C GLY A 53 -3.48 -2.21 -9.38
N SER A 54 -3.26 -1.32 -10.36
CA SER A 54 -4.28 -1.03 -11.39
C SER A 54 -4.01 -1.90 -12.60
N ALA A 55 -4.93 -2.82 -12.87
CA ALA A 55 -4.85 -3.74 -14.00
C ALA A 55 -5.31 -3.09 -15.32
N GLU A 56 -6.18 -2.08 -15.23
CA GLU A 56 -6.71 -1.37 -16.39
C GLU A 56 -7.05 0.09 -16.04
N THR A 57 -7.42 0.89 -17.04
CA THR A 57 -7.84 2.27 -16.80
C THR A 57 -9.17 2.26 -16.07
N SER A 58 -9.21 2.91 -14.91
CA SER A 58 -10.45 3.08 -14.14
C SER A 58 -11.54 3.77 -14.97
N ALA A 59 -12.78 3.28 -14.82
CA ALA A 59 -13.96 3.96 -15.35
C ALA A 59 -14.36 5.19 -14.51
N TRP A 60 -13.74 5.39 -13.35
CA TRP A 60 -14.10 6.42 -12.39
C TRP A 60 -13.18 7.63 -12.59
N SER A 61 -13.74 8.84 -12.52
CA SER A 61 -12.99 10.08 -12.70
C SER A 61 -12.15 10.48 -11.47
N CYS A 62 -12.46 9.90 -10.31
CA CYS A 62 -11.79 10.18 -9.04
C CYS A 62 -11.40 8.86 -8.36
N PRO A 63 -10.18 8.75 -7.81
CA PRO A 63 -9.79 7.58 -7.04
C PRO A 63 -10.69 7.41 -5.82
N THR A 64 -10.91 6.15 -5.42
CA THR A 64 -11.52 5.84 -4.12
C THR A 64 -10.48 5.36 -3.11
N PRO A 65 -10.67 5.68 -1.82
CA PRO A 65 -9.82 5.14 -0.77
C PRO A 65 -9.84 3.60 -0.77
N VAL A 66 -8.66 3.00 -0.71
CA VAL A 66 -8.54 1.54 -0.57
C VAL A 66 -8.56 1.19 0.92
N LYS A 67 -9.58 0.45 1.35
CA LYS A 67 -9.72 -0.03 2.73
C LYS A 67 -8.83 -1.24 2.98
N LEU A 68 -8.06 -1.19 4.06
CA LEU A 68 -7.24 -2.32 4.50
C LEU A 68 -8.08 -3.31 5.32
N THR A 69 -7.49 -4.45 5.69
CA THR A 69 -8.15 -5.45 6.56
C THR A 69 -7.12 -6.24 7.37
N GLY A 70 -7.57 -6.84 8.48
CA GLY A 70 -6.74 -7.71 9.31
C GLY A 70 -5.75 -7.02 10.24
N LEU A 71 -5.81 -5.69 10.36
CA LEU A 71 -5.00 -4.89 11.28
C LEU A 71 -5.60 -4.90 12.70
N ASN A 72 -4.78 -4.55 13.71
CA ASN A 72 -5.28 -4.31 15.05
C ASN A 72 -5.97 -2.93 15.09
N PRO A 73 -7.28 -2.84 15.40
CA PRO A 73 -8.01 -1.56 15.39
C PRO A 73 -7.43 -0.49 16.33
N GLY A 74 -6.86 -0.91 17.47
CA GLY A 74 -6.34 -0.01 18.51
C GLY A 74 -4.86 0.34 18.36
N ALA A 75 -4.13 -0.32 17.46
CA ALA A 75 -2.73 0.00 17.20
C ALA A 75 -2.61 1.20 16.26
N MET A 76 -1.62 2.06 16.51
CA MET A 76 -1.20 3.09 15.56
C MET A 76 -0.14 2.50 14.65
N TYR A 77 -0.20 2.80 13.35
CA TYR A 77 0.76 2.35 12.35
C TYR A 77 1.40 3.56 11.67
N ASP A 78 2.71 3.50 11.53
CA ASP A 78 3.52 4.38 10.70
C ASP A 78 3.51 3.86 9.27
N VAL A 79 2.66 4.46 8.44
CA VAL A 79 2.38 4.04 7.07
C VAL A 79 3.24 4.83 6.09
N THR A 80 3.90 4.12 5.17
CA THR A 80 4.74 4.69 4.12
C THR A 80 4.40 4.11 2.76
N LEU A 81 4.64 4.90 1.71
CA LEU A 81 4.55 4.47 0.33
C LEU A 81 5.95 4.11 -0.17
N VAL A 82 6.23 2.81 -0.31
CA VAL A 82 7.58 2.27 -0.54
C VAL A 82 8.15 2.73 -1.88
N ASN A 83 7.34 2.65 -2.93
CA ASN A 83 7.74 3.01 -4.28
C ASN A 83 7.29 4.41 -4.69
N ARG A 84 7.20 5.36 -3.72
CA ARG A 84 6.78 6.76 -3.97
C ARG A 84 7.56 7.46 -5.09
N ASP A 85 8.78 7.03 -5.37
CA ASP A 85 9.63 7.51 -6.46
C ASP A 85 9.01 7.27 -7.85
N GLU A 86 8.05 6.34 -7.96
CA GLU A 86 7.35 6.01 -9.21
C GLU A 86 6.15 6.93 -9.50
N LYS A 87 5.89 7.90 -8.63
CA LYS A 87 4.82 8.89 -8.85
C LYS A 87 5.08 9.68 -10.13
N THR A 88 4.04 9.82 -10.94
CA THR A 88 4.09 10.60 -12.19
C THR A 88 3.24 11.87 -12.08
N ALA A 89 3.35 12.74 -13.08
CA ALA A 89 2.52 13.94 -13.22
C ALA A 89 1.01 13.65 -13.40
N ALA A 90 0.60 12.38 -13.53
CA ALA A 90 -0.81 12.00 -13.54
C ALA A 90 -1.50 12.31 -12.21
N SER A 91 -0.76 12.30 -11.10
CA SER A 91 -1.25 12.73 -9.80
C SER A 91 -0.94 14.21 -9.59
N ARG A 92 -1.96 15.06 -9.78
CA ARG A 92 -1.83 16.53 -9.74
C ARG A 92 -2.07 17.14 -8.34
N GLY A 93 -2.61 16.38 -7.40
CA GLY A 93 -2.85 16.81 -6.03
C GLY A 93 -1.72 16.41 -5.07
N THR A 94 -1.62 17.12 -3.95
CA THR A 94 -0.78 16.71 -2.83
C THR A 94 -1.49 15.59 -2.07
N ASN A 95 -0.89 14.41 -2.07
CA ASN A 95 -1.31 13.28 -1.25
C ASN A 95 -0.53 13.30 0.07
N ALA A 96 -1.15 12.93 1.18
CA ALA A 96 -0.47 12.89 2.47
C ALA A 96 0.73 11.92 2.48
N LEU A 97 0.68 10.86 1.65
CA LEU A 97 1.78 9.93 1.40
C LEU A 97 2.90 10.50 0.51
N ASP A 98 2.77 11.70 -0.05
CA ASP A 98 3.87 12.36 -0.76
C ASP A 98 4.91 12.93 0.21
N ILE A 99 4.44 13.40 1.37
CA ILE A 99 5.22 14.24 2.29
C ILE A 99 6.09 13.38 3.19
N GLY A 100 5.62 12.20 3.61
CA GLY A 100 6.33 11.38 4.59
C GLY A 100 5.55 10.17 5.07
N THR A 101 5.84 9.77 6.30
CA THR A 101 5.16 8.71 7.03
C THR A 101 3.86 9.24 7.62
N LEU A 102 2.77 8.48 7.49
CA LEU A 102 1.47 8.79 8.08
C LEU A 102 1.22 7.90 9.29
N ARG A 103 0.96 8.50 10.45
CA ARG A 103 0.58 7.77 11.65
C ARG A 103 -0.94 7.65 11.75
N LEU A 104 -1.47 6.45 11.47
CA LEU A 104 -2.92 6.18 11.43
C LEU A 104 -3.26 4.93 12.25
N SER A 105 -4.43 4.90 12.88
CA SER A 105 -4.87 3.69 13.58
C SER A 105 -5.27 2.58 12.61
N GLY A 106 -5.11 1.32 13.01
CA GLY A 106 -5.60 0.20 12.22
C GLY A 106 -7.11 0.28 11.98
N GLY A 107 -7.87 0.78 12.96
CA GLY A 107 -9.30 1.01 12.82
C GLY A 107 -9.62 2.03 11.73
N PHE A 108 -8.88 3.13 11.66
CA PHE A 108 -9.04 4.14 10.61
C PHE A 108 -8.71 3.57 9.23
N LEU A 109 -7.58 2.87 9.11
CA LEU A 109 -7.14 2.24 7.86
C LEU A 109 -8.15 1.21 7.32
N MET A 110 -8.85 0.49 8.20
CA MET A 110 -9.88 -0.48 7.79
C MET A 110 -11.24 0.17 7.53
N ALA A 111 -11.61 1.24 8.24
CA ALA A 111 -12.91 1.89 8.09
C ALA A 111 -12.95 2.88 6.91
N HIS A 112 -11.93 3.73 6.81
CA HIS A 112 -11.86 4.83 5.84
C HIS A 112 -10.91 4.53 4.67
N GLY A 113 -9.88 3.72 4.88
CA GLY A 113 -8.90 3.40 3.85
C GLY A 113 -7.86 4.50 3.64
N VAL A 114 -7.12 4.36 2.55
CA VAL A 114 -6.03 5.26 2.18
C VAL A 114 -6.21 5.73 0.74
N ASP A 115 -6.15 7.05 0.54
CA ASP A 115 -6.08 7.64 -0.79
C ASP A 115 -4.67 7.47 -1.35
N LEU A 116 -4.58 6.92 -2.56
CA LEU A 116 -3.30 6.70 -3.24
C LEU A 116 -3.10 7.72 -4.36
N PRO A 117 -1.85 8.08 -4.70
CA PRO A 117 -1.59 8.92 -5.87
C PRO A 117 -2.08 8.23 -7.16
N ASN A 118 -2.73 8.98 -8.05
CA ASN A 118 -3.13 8.47 -9.36
C ASN A 118 -1.94 7.95 -10.17
N HIS A 119 -2.13 6.83 -10.87
CA HIS A 119 -1.16 6.29 -11.82
C HIS A 119 -1.84 5.77 -13.09
N PHE A 120 -1.04 5.54 -14.13
CA PHE A 120 -1.47 4.86 -15.35
C PHE A 120 -1.71 3.36 -15.08
N PRO A 121 -2.52 2.67 -15.91
CA PRO A 121 -2.67 1.21 -15.82
C PRO A 121 -1.33 0.48 -15.88
N ASP A 122 -1.32 -0.78 -15.45
CA ASP A 122 -0.14 -1.65 -15.34
C ASP A 122 0.90 -1.13 -14.34
N ARG A 123 0.42 -0.52 -13.26
CA ARG A 123 1.24 0.02 -12.15
C ARG A 123 0.72 -0.47 -10.82
N MET A 124 1.60 -0.44 -9.83
CA MET A 124 1.30 -0.90 -8.48
C MET A 124 1.84 0.08 -7.45
N TRP A 125 1.09 0.28 -6.38
CA TRP A 125 1.56 0.91 -5.15
C TRP A 125 1.84 -0.15 -4.10
N VAL A 126 2.93 0.04 -3.35
CA VAL A 126 3.29 -0.79 -2.20
C VAL A 126 3.24 0.09 -0.96
N LEU A 127 2.28 -0.19 -0.08
CA LEU A 127 2.17 0.43 1.24
C LEU A 127 2.78 -0.48 2.29
N GLU A 128 3.60 0.08 3.15
CA GLU A 128 4.09 -0.61 4.36
C GLU A 128 3.60 0.13 5.59
N GLY A 129 3.28 -0.61 6.64
CA GLY A 129 3.00 -0.04 7.95
C GLY A 129 3.65 -0.85 9.07
N MET A 130 4.22 -0.14 10.03
CA MET A 130 4.77 -0.72 11.26
C MET A 130 4.07 -0.11 12.47
N ALA A 131 3.76 -0.93 13.46
CA ALA A 131 3.15 -0.48 14.70
C ALA A 131 4.09 0.51 15.40
N ALA A 132 3.48 1.60 15.83
CA ALA A 132 4.05 2.80 16.41
C ALA A 132 4.63 2.64 17.81
#